data_AF-A0AAE0QTN2-F1
#
_entry.id   AF-A0AAE0QTN2-F1
#
_cell.length_a   1.000
_cell.length_b   1.000
_cell.length_c   1.000
_cell.angle_alpha   90.00
_cell.angle_beta   90.00
_cell.angle_gamma   90.00
#
_symmetry.space_group_name_H-M   'P 1'
#
loop_
_entity.id
_entity.type
_entity.pdbx_description
1 polymer ?
#
loop_
_entity_poly.entity_id
_entity_poly.type
_entity_poly.pdbx_seq_one_letter_code
_entity_poly.pdbx_strand_id
1 'polypeptide(L)'
;MDVELTVFKQSDNNNDENDRIVENTESNGAQGAFGNLSAGSSSDKPLGNLGRLKKELNESVCWKLKVWMLILIIFTVIILVIFLSIYLCSAHRMDVDDEYNVEEFVVPRLFTGDFTLLNLTLDAELQSNLTQKLTHIYTSSFALGRYFKHAAVNPQRNNSSSFEYELKFMMPEEHQEIIRYTLSKEMVYNVLQQQLLDEEPGDPLYIEPSSLTMEVKLIIFNL
;
A
#
# COMPACT_ATOMS: atom_id res chain seq x y z
N MET A 1 -4.12 -17.44 -46.30
CA MET A 1 -4.03 -18.30 -45.09
C MET A 1 -4.99 -17.70 -44.10
N ASP A 2 -6.23 -18.08 -44.31
CA ASP A 2 -7.43 -17.68 -43.60
C ASP A 2 -7.57 -18.55 -42.35
N VAL A 3 -7.91 -17.94 -41.22
CA VAL A 3 -8.61 -18.63 -40.14
C VAL A 3 -9.71 -17.70 -39.63
N GLU A 4 -10.94 -18.06 -39.97
CA GLU A 4 -12.19 -17.48 -39.50
C GLU A 4 -12.68 -18.17 -38.22
N LEU A 5 -13.47 -17.42 -37.45
CA LEU A 5 -14.49 -17.82 -36.46
C LEU A 5 -14.03 -18.54 -35.16
N THR A 6 -14.57 -18.18 -33.99
CA THR A 6 -16.00 -18.35 -33.72
C THR A 6 -16.48 -17.52 -32.52
N VAL A 7 -17.61 -16.87 -32.76
CA VAL A 7 -18.54 -16.21 -31.82
C VAL A 7 -19.12 -17.20 -30.81
N PHE A 8 -19.22 -16.81 -29.54
CA PHE A 8 -20.26 -17.35 -28.66
C PHE A 8 -20.97 -16.22 -27.91
N LYS A 9 -22.28 -16.17 -28.14
CA LYS A 9 -23.29 -15.35 -27.46
C LYS A 9 -24.34 -16.33 -26.91
N GLN A 10 -25.19 -15.81 -26.03
CA GLN A 10 -26.52 -16.31 -25.60
C GLN A 10 -26.51 -17.10 -24.27
N SER A 11 -27.49 -17.04 -23.36
CA SER A 11 -28.48 -16.05 -22.86
C SER A 11 -29.33 -16.81 -21.80
N ASP A 12 -29.88 -16.08 -20.83
CA ASP A 12 -31.12 -16.33 -20.03
C ASP A 12 -31.28 -17.57 -19.14
N ASN A 13 -31.61 -17.39 -17.85
CA ASN A 13 -33.02 -17.29 -17.37
C ASN A 13 -33.16 -17.34 -15.83
N ASN A 14 -33.84 -16.30 -15.31
CA ASN A 14 -35.06 -16.31 -14.47
C ASN A 14 -35.23 -17.22 -13.22
N ASN A 15 -35.53 -16.57 -12.09
CA ASN A 15 -36.78 -16.66 -11.27
C ASN A 15 -36.44 -16.34 -9.80
N ASP A 16 -36.82 -15.18 -9.27
CA ASP A 16 -38.14 -14.82 -8.70
C ASP A 16 -38.35 -15.32 -7.25
N GLU A 17 -38.39 -14.32 -6.35
CA GLU A 17 -39.59 -13.97 -5.58
C GLU A 17 -39.76 -14.45 -4.11
N ASN A 18 -40.12 -13.46 -3.26
CA ASN A 18 -40.90 -13.49 -2.00
C ASN A 18 -40.21 -13.88 -0.67
N ASP A 19 -40.50 -13.28 0.49
CA ASP A 19 -41.33 -12.12 0.89
C ASP A 19 -40.99 -11.78 2.37
N ARG A 20 -41.20 -10.50 2.72
CA ARG A 20 -41.71 -9.94 4.01
C ARG A 20 -41.26 -10.48 5.39
N ILE A 21 -40.63 -9.63 6.22
CA ILE A 21 -41.17 -8.62 7.18
C ILE A 21 -41.28 -9.19 8.62
N VAL A 22 -40.43 -8.69 9.52
CA VAL A 22 -40.71 -7.88 10.75
C VAL A 22 -41.46 -8.63 11.86
N GLU A 23 -40.86 -8.71 13.06
CA GLU A 23 -41.39 -7.98 14.23
C GLU A 23 -40.41 -7.96 15.40
N ASN A 24 -40.30 -6.76 15.98
CA ASN A 24 -39.68 -6.44 17.25
C ASN A 24 -40.31 -7.23 18.41
N THR A 25 -39.64 -7.29 19.56
CA THR A 25 -40.25 -7.00 20.87
C THR A 25 -39.16 -6.87 21.93
N GLU A 26 -38.97 -5.65 22.43
CA GLU A 26 -38.49 -5.37 23.80
C GLU A 26 -39.57 -5.78 24.81
N SER A 27 -39.18 -6.26 26.00
CA SER A 27 -39.68 -5.75 27.29
C SER A 27 -39.52 -6.78 28.43
N ASN A 28 -38.66 -6.39 29.37
CA ASN A 28 -38.84 -6.38 30.82
C ASN A 28 -39.58 -7.55 31.49
N GLY A 29 -38.82 -8.24 32.35
CA GLY A 29 -39.35 -9.08 33.41
C GLY A 29 -39.83 -8.29 34.62
N ALA A 30 -40.90 -8.77 35.23
CA ALA A 30 -41.19 -8.64 36.66
C ALA A 30 -42.24 -9.69 37.06
N GLN A 31 -42.19 -10.08 38.34
CA GLN A 31 -43.09 -10.99 39.06
C GLN A 31 -42.87 -12.48 38.76
N GLY A 32 -42.86 -13.38 39.73
CA GLY A 32 -43.29 -13.32 41.12
C GLY A 32 -43.70 -14.75 41.48
N ALA A 33 -43.12 -15.28 42.56
CA ALA A 33 -43.27 -16.66 43.02
C ALA A 33 -44.75 -17.11 43.17
N PHE A 34 -45.05 -18.39 42.99
CA PHE A 34 -45.90 -19.19 43.91
C PHE A 34 -46.04 -20.66 43.47
N GLY A 35 -45.78 -21.57 44.43
CA GLY A 35 -46.37 -22.91 44.56
C GLY A 35 -45.79 -24.01 43.69
N ASN A 36 -45.74 -25.29 44.08
CA ASN A 36 -45.98 -25.98 45.34
C ASN A 36 -45.36 -27.39 45.17
N LEU A 37 -44.88 -27.97 46.27
CA LEU A 37 -44.49 -29.38 46.34
C LEU A 37 -45.71 -30.31 46.42
N SER A 38 -45.67 -31.42 45.69
CA SER A 38 -46.33 -32.71 46.01
C SER A 38 -45.91 -33.75 44.96
N ALA A 39 -44.95 -34.62 45.27
CA ALA A 39 -45.16 -36.00 45.74
C ALA A 39 -45.60 -36.98 44.64
N GLY A 40 -44.77 -37.98 44.34
CA GLY A 40 -45.15 -39.11 43.48
C GLY A 40 -43.97 -39.86 42.88
N SER A 41 -43.56 -40.93 43.56
CA SER A 41 -42.78 -42.09 43.10
C SER A 41 -42.62 -42.30 41.58
N SER A 42 -41.40 -42.58 41.13
CA SER A 42 -40.94 -43.95 40.88
C SER A 42 -39.50 -43.93 40.38
N SER A 43 -38.70 -44.83 40.95
CA SER A 43 -37.34 -45.10 40.52
C SER A 43 -37.40 -46.02 39.31
N ASP A 44 -37.13 -45.50 38.12
CA ASP A 44 -36.60 -46.28 37.01
C ASP A 44 -35.26 -45.67 36.55
N LYS A 45 -34.18 -46.42 36.79
CA LYS A 45 -32.81 -46.06 36.39
C LYS A 45 -32.73 -46.01 34.85
N PRO A 46 -31.95 -45.08 34.30
CA PRO A 46 -30.61 -45.51 33.93
C PRO A 46 -29.54 -44.49 34.35
N LEU A 47 -29.57 -44.04 35.61
CA LEU A 47 -28.54 -43.15 36.15
C LEU A 47 -27.18 -43.84 36.39
N GLY A 48 -27.05 -45.14 36.11
CA GLY A 48 -25.78 -45.87 36.17
C GLY A 48 -24.94 -45.76 34.89
N ASN A 49 -25.60 -45.68 33.73
CA ASN A 49 -24.91 -45.63 32.43
C ASN A 49 -24.51 -44.21 32.04
N LEU A 50 -25.30 -43.19 32.41
CA LEU A 50 -24.94 -41.79 32.14
C LEU A 50 -23.72 -41.36 32.98
N GLY A 51 -23.61 -41.82 34.22
CA GLY A 51 -22.44 -41.55 35.07
C GLY A 51 -21.15 -42.21 34.58
N ARG A 52 -21.24 -43.45 34.06
CA ARG A 52 -20.11 -44.16 33.43
C ARG A 52 -19.71 -43.55 32.09
N LEU A 53 -20.67 -43.26 31.22
CA LEU A 53 -20.40 -42.59 29.95
C LEU A 53 -19.86 -41.17 30.17
N LYS A 54 -20.39 -40.41 31.12
CA LYS A 54 -19.86 -39.08 31.45
C LYS A 54 -18.45 -39.15 32.04
N LYS A 55 -18.12 -40.22 32.78
CA LYS A 55 -16.75 -40.46 33.28
C LYS A 55 -15.79 -40.87 32.16
N GLU A 56 -16.18 -41.76 31.26
CA GLU A 56 -15.35 -42.19 30.12
C GLU A 56 -15.19 -41.12 29.04
N LEU A 57 -16.25 -40.36 28.74
CA LEU A 57 -16.14 -39.20 27.86
C LEU A 57 -15.35 -38.09 28.55
N ASN A 58 -15.56 -37.78 29.83
CA ASN A 58 -14.76 -36.75 30.49
C ASN A 58 -13.30 -37.17 30.66
N GLU A 59 -12.95 -38.44 30.83
CA GLU A 59 -11.55 -38.88 30.95
C GLU A 59 -10.83 -38.81 29.59
N SER A 60 -11.48 -39.27 28.52
CA SER A 60 -10.93 -39.17 27.15
C SER A 60 -10.94 -37.74 26.62
N VAL A 61 -11.99 -36.97 26.89
CA VAL A 61 -12.12 -35.55 26.51
C VAL A 61 -11.25 -34.67 27.39
N CYS A 62 -11.07 -34.93 28.69
CA CYS A 62 -10.16 -34.16 29.54
C CYS A 62 -8.70 -34.40 29.14
N TRP A 63 -8.32 -35.63 28.75
CA TRP A 63 -6.99 -35.87 28.19
C TRP A 63 -6.78 -35.09 26.89
N LYS A 64 -7.74 -35.14 25.96
CA LYS A 64 -7.69 -34.37 24.71
C LYS A 64 -7.70 -32.87 24.98
N LEU A 65 -8.58 -32.37 25.83
CA LEU A 65 -8.72 -30.95 26.19
C LEU A 65 -7.46 -30.43 26.88
N LYS A 66 -6.79 -31.25 27.70
CA LYS A 66 -5.50 -30.91 28.32
C LYS A 66 -4.39 -30.79 27.27
N VAL A 67 -4.37 -31.66 26.25
CA VAL A 67 -3.45 -31.55 25.11
C VAL A 67 -3.78 -30.34 24.24
N TRP A 68 -5.06 -30.11 23.93
CA TRP A 68 -5.52 -28.93 23.18
C TRP A 68 -5.18 -27.63 23.92
N MET A 69 -5.36 -27.58 25.24
CA MET A 69 -5.00 -26.43 26.06
C MET A 69 -3.48 -26.18 26.03
N LEU A 70 -2.66 -27.23 26.12
CA LEU A 70 -1.21 -27.10 26.00
C LEU A 70 -0.80 -26.57 24.63
N ILE A 71 -1.41 -27.08 23.55
CA ILE A 71 -1.17 -26.61 22.18
C ILE A 71 -1.57 -25.13 22.05
N LEU A 72 -2.71 -24.72 22.61
CA LEU A 72 -3.15 -23.33 22.61
C LEU A 72 -2.19 -22.44 23.40
N ILE A 73 -1.70 -22.87 24.55
CA ILE A 73 -0.71 -22.12 25.33
C ILE A 73 0.56 -21.91 24.53
N ILE A 74 1.09 -22.96 23.88
CA ILE A 74 2.28 -22.85 23.03
C ILE A 74 2.02 -21.87 21.88
N PHE A 75 0.87 -21.96 21.23
CA PHE A 75 0.48 -21.06 20.15
C PHE A 75 0.38 -19.60 20.63
N THR A 76 -0.20 -19.35 21.80
CA THR A 76 -0.26 -18.03 22.43
C THR A 76 1.14 -17.48 22.72
N VAL A 77 2.06 -18.32 23.23
CA VAL A 77 3.44 -17.90 23.48
C VAL A 77 4.15 -17.54 22.17
N ILE A 78 3.97 -18.33 21.11
CA ILE A 78 4.54 -18.03 19.79
C ILE A 78 3.99 -16.69 19.27
N ILE A 79 2.67 -16.49 19.33
CA ILE A 79 2.03 -15.23 18.94
C ILE A 79 2.59 -14.06 19.75
N LEU A 80 2.73 -14.22 21.07
CA LEU A 80 3.27 -13.19 21.95
C LEU A 80 4.71 -12.84 21.58
N VAL A 81 5.56 -13.83 21.30
CA VAL A 81 6.94 -13.63 20.84
C VAL A 81 6.97 -12.92 19.50
N ILE A 82 6.08 -13.27 18.56
CA ILE A 82 5.94 -12.58 17.27
C ILE A 82 5.52 -11.13 17.50
N PHE A 83 4.51 -10.87 18.32
CA PHE A 83 4.07 -9.50 18.61
C PHE A 83 5.13 -8.68 19.34
N LEU A 84 5.87 -9.26 20.29
CA LEU A 84 6.99 -8.58 20.96
C LEU A 84 8.13 -8.31 19.98
N SER A 85 8.43 -9.26 19.09
CA SER A 85 9.40 -9.07 18.02
C SER A 85 8.97 -7.94 17.09
N ILE A 86 7.73 -7.94 16.61
CA ILE A 86 7.18 -6.86 15.77
C ILE A 86 7.16 -5.54 16.55
N TYR A 87 6.72 -5.54 17.80
CA TYR A 87 6.62 -4.34 18.62
C TYR A 87 8.00 -3.74 18.88
N LEU A 88 9.01 -4.54 19.24
CA LEU A 88 10.39 -4.06 19.36
C LEU A 88 10.96 -3.64 18.01
N CYS A 89 10.70 -4.39 16.94
CA CYS A 89 11.11 -4.06 15.57
C CYS A 89 10.42 -2.83 14.99
N SER A 90 9.27 -2.39 15.54
CA SER A 90 8.52 -1.22 15.09
C SER A 90 8.71 -0.02 16.02
N ALA A 91 8.68 -0.23 17.34
CA ALA A 91 8.84 0.82 18.35
C ALA A 91 10.29 1.25 18.54
N HIS A 92 11.27 0.39 18.21
CA HIS A 92 12.68 0.73 18.25
C HIS A 92 13.23 1.24 16.91
N ARG A 93 12.37 1.47 15.89
CA ARG A 93 12.77 2.26 14.71
C ARG A 93 12.67 3.74 15.00
N MET A 94 13.54 4.17 15.89
CA MET A 94 14.10 5.51 15.78
C MET A 94 15.58 5.29 15.52
N ASP A 95 15.88 4.74 14.34
CA ASP A 95 17.25 4.82 13.86
C ASP A 95 17.52 6.30 13.63
N VAL A 96 18.56 6.81 14.28
CA VAL A 96 19.06 8.20 14.10
C VAL A 96 19.40 8.46 12.62
N ASP A 97 19.53 7.40 11.82
CA ASP A 97 19.77 7.39 10.38
C ASP A 97 18.50 7.56 9.51
N ASP A 98 17.29 7.42 10.09
CA ASP A 98 16.02 7.61 9.37
C ASP A 98 15.64 9.10 9.25
N GLU A 99 16.12 9.94 10.16
CA GLU A 99 15.93 11.39 10.13
C GLU A 99 17.16 12.05 9.49
N TYR A 100 17.29 11.85 8.18
CA TYR A 100 18.30 12.58 7.41
C TYR A 100 18.06 14.08 7.55
N ASN A 101 18.98 14.79 8.19
CA ASN A 101 18.94 16.24 8.28
C ASN A 101 19.13 16.84 6.88
N VAL A 102 18.03 17.03 6.16
CA VAL A 102 18.01 17.66 4.82
C VAL A 102 18.60 19.08 4.87
N GLU A 103 18.70 19.68 6.06
CA GLU A 103 19.40 20.95 6.32
C GLU A 103 20.92 20.85 6.15
N GLU A 104 21.52 19.66 6.31
CA GLU A 104 22.95 19.41 6.07
C GLU A 104 23.28 19.22 4.58
N PHE A 105 22.25 19.13 3.72
CA PHE A 105 22.44 18.95 2.28
C PHE A 105 22.78 20.27 1.60
N VAL A 106 24.05 20.64 1.66
CA VAL A 106 24.56 21.90 1.13
C VAL A 106 24.99 21.83 -0.33
N VAL A 107 25.13 20.64 -0.91
CA VAL A 107 25.66 20.47 -2.27
C VAL A 107 24.52 20.32 -3.29
N PRO A 108 24.22 21.35 -4.11
CA PRO A 108 23.24 21.25 -5.18
C PRO A 108 23.79 20.48 -6.39
N ARG A 109 22.96 19.59 -6.94
CA ARG A 109 23.16 18.94 -8.23
C ARG A 109 21.96 19.24 -9.12
N LEU A 110 22.23 19.78 -10.30
CA LEU A 110 21.17 20.15 -11.23
C LEU A 110 21.24 19.26 -12.47
N PHE A 111 20.07 18.78 -12.85
CA PHE A 111 19.85 18.11 -14.12
C PHE A 111 18.92 18.99 -14.94
N THR A 112 19.26 19.17 -16.21
CA THR A 112 18.46 19.93 -17.16
C THR A 112 18.20 19.05 -18.36
N GLY A 113 17.10 19.25 -19.06
CA GLY A 113 16.84 18.52 -20.27
C GLY A 113 15.67 19.11 -21.02
N ASP A 114 15.36 18.50 -22.16
CA ASP A 114 14.22 18.85 -22.96
C ASP A 114 13.33 17.64 -23.23
N PHE A 115 12.05 17.91 -23.47
CA PHE A 115 11.10 16.95 -23.98
C PHE A 115 10.07 17.62 -24.87
N THR A 116 9.43 16.83 -25.73
CA THR A 116 8.33 17.29 -26.59
C THR A 116 6.98 16.83 -26.07
N LEU A 117 6.00 17.72 -26.12
CA LEU A 117 4.59 17.41 -25.92
C LEU A 117 3.91 17.33 -27.28
N LEU A 118 3.17 16.23 -27.51
CA LEU A 118 2.57 15.94 -28.82
C LEU A 118 1.31 16.76 -29.11
N ASN A 119 0.70 17.45 -28.12
CA ASN A 119 -0.66 17.94 -28.29
C ASN A 119 -1.01 19.32 -27.68
N LEU A 120 -0.06 20.10 -27.14
CA LEU A 120 -0.41 21.36 -26.47
C LEU A 120 0.62 22.50 -26.62
N THR A 121 0.09 23.72 -26.64
CA THR A 121 0.83 24.97 -26.40
C THR A 121 0.84 25.29 -24.90
N LEU A 122 1.94 25.83 -24.38
CA LEU A 122 2.07 26.13 -22.96
C LEU A 122 1.01 27.14 -22.47
N ASP A 123 0.23 26.71 -21.49
CA ASP A 123 -0.52 27.57 -20.58
C ASP A 123 0.12 27.52 -19.18
N ALA A 124 -0.11 28.54 -18.36
CA ALA A 124 0.38 28.59 -16.98
C ALA A 124 -0.13 27.38 -16.15
N GLU A 125 -1.35 26.93 -16.42
CA GLU A 125 -1.92 25.73 -15.80
C GLU A 125 -1.16 24.47 -16.20
N LEU A 126 -0.84 24.32 -17.50
CA LEU A 126 -0.07 23.18 -18.00
C LEU A 126 1.34 23.14 -17.41
N GLN A 127 2.01 24.30 -17.33
CA GLN A 127 3.34 24.43 -16.73
C GLN A 127 3.33 23.97 -15.27
N SER A 128 2.33 24.41 -14.50
CA SER A 128 2.14 24.03 -13.11
C SER A 128 1.90 22.53 -12.99
N ASN A 129 1.04 21.96 -13.83
CA ASN A 129 0.74 20.52 -13.81
C ASN A 129 1.97 19.66 -14.16
N LEU A 130 2.75 20.04 -15.18
CA LEU A 130 3.99 19.35 -15.53
C LEU A 130 5.02 19.43 -14.40
N THR A 131 5.16 20.61 -13.79
CA THR A 131 6.05 20.83 -12.65
C THR A 131 5.63 19.98 -11.45
N GLN A 132 4.34 19.92 -11.16
CA GLN A 132 3.77 19.08 -10.10
C GLN A 132 3.98 17.59 -10.39
N LYS A 133 3.81 17.17 -11.65
CA LYS A 133 4.04 15.79 -12.10
C LYS A 133 5.49 15.36 -11.90
N LEU A 134 6.46 16.15 -12.38
CA LEU A 134 7.88 15.87 -12.14
C LEU A 134 8.23 15.86 -10.65
N THR A 135 7.67 16.82 -9.90
CA THR A 135 7.82 16.86 -8.44
C THR A 135 7.35 15.55 -7.82
N HIS A 136 6.13 15.12 -8.15
CA HIS A 136 5.56 13.87 -7.63
C HIS A 136 6.42 12.65 -7.96
N ILE A 137 6.86 12.51 -9.22
CA ILE A 137 7.72 11.41 -9.69
C ILE A 137 8.98 11.29 -8.81
N TYR A 138 9.69 12.40 -8.62
CA TYR A 138 10.95 12.35 -7.88
C TYR A 138 10.76 12.30 -6.37
N THR A 139 9.74 12.96 -5.80
CA THR A 139 9.45 12.86 -4.36
C THR A 139 8.98 11.48 -3.94
N SER A 140 8.24 10.77 -4.80
CA SER A 140 7.74 9.42 -4.51
C SER A 140 8.77 8.32 -4.81
N SER A 141 9.87 8.66 -5.48
CA SER A 141 10.93 7.71 -5.79
C SER A 141 11.68 7.29 -4.53
N PHE A 142 11.71 5.98 -4.26
CA PHE A 142 12.38 5.42 -3.09
C PHE A 142 13.88 5.78 -3.01
N ALA A 143 14.56 5.85 -4.16
CA ALA A 143 15.99 6.14 -4.21
C ALA A 143 16.31 7.64 -4.23
N LEU A 144 15.48 8.43 -4.93
CA LEU A 144 15.77 9.82 -5.26
C LEU A 144 15.04 10.84 -4.38
N GLY A 145 13.90 10.46 -3.78
CA GLY A 145 13.02 11.37 -3.05
C GLY A 145 13.69 12.10 -1.90
N ARG A 146 14.56 11.41 -1.16
CA ARG A 146 15.33 12.02 -0.07
C ARG A 146 16.30 13.12 -0.50
N TYR A 147 16.73 13.14 -1.76
CA TYR A 147 17.65 14.15 -2.29
C TYR A 147 16.92 15.20 -3.12
N PHE A 148 15.69 14.95 -3.54
CA PHE A 148 14.96 15.84 -4.42
C PHE A 148 14.55 17.11 -3.66
N LYS A 149 14.79 18.27 -4.28
CA LYS A 149 14.43 19.58 -3.70
C LYS A 149 13.36 20.29 -4.49
N HIS A 150 13.48 20.32 -5.81
CA HIS A 150 12.60 21.10 -6.67
C HIS A 150 12.70 20.64 -8.12
N ALA A 151 11.59 20.79 -8.85
CA ALA A 151 11.54 20.68 -10.30
C ALA A 151 10.93 21.97 -10.86
N ALA A 152 11.39 22.39 -12.04
CA ALA A 152 10.82 23.49 -12.80
C ALA A 152 10.69 23.09 -14.26
N VAL A 153 9.64 23.57 -14.92
CA VAL A 153 9.42 23.38 -16.36
C VAL A 153 9.21 24.74 -16.99
N ASN A 154 9.89 25.02 -18.09
CA ASN A 154 9.83 26.27 -18.83
C ASN A 154 9.63 25.99 -20.33
N PRO A 155 8.91 26.86 -21.06
CA PRO A 155 8.80 26.72 -22.51
C PRO A 155 10.16 26.99 -23.16
N GLN A 156 10.51 26.19 -24.17
CA GLN A 156 11.69 26.49 -24.97
C GLN A 156 11.41 27.70 -25.87
N ARG A 157 12.31 28.70 -25.84
CA ARG A 157 12.11 29.98 -26.55
C ARG A 157 11.90 29.83 -28.06
N ASN A 158 12.42 28.76 -28.66
CA ASN A 158 12.45 28.59 -30.12
C ASN A 158 11.41 27.61 -30.66
N ASN A 159 10.67 26.91 -29.78
CA ASN A 159 9.87 25.76 -30.15
C ASN A 159 8.71 25.62 -29.16
N SER A 160 7.49 25.85 -29.65
CA SER A 160 6.27 25.90 -28.83
C SER A 160 5.80 24.54 -28.30
N SER A 161 6.35 23.44 -28.85
CA SER A 161 6.07 22.06 -28.45
C SER A 161 7.19 21.42 -27.63
N SER A 162 8.32 22.13 -27.45
CA SER A 162 9.45 21.65 -26.67
C SER A 162 9.56 22.41 -25.35
N PHE A 163 9.83 21.66 -24.30
CA PHE A 163 9.86 22.15 -22.94
C PHE A 163 11.21 21.84 -22.32
N GLU A 164 11.79 22.83 -21.69
CA GLU A 164 13.00 22.68 -20.90
C GLU A 164 12.60 22.42 -19.45
N TYR A 165 13.16 21.38 -18.84
CA TYR A 165 12.96 21.08 -17.44
C TYR A 165 14.27 21.14 -16.68
N GLU A 166 14.16 21.51 -15.40
CA GLU A 166 15.27 21.54 -14.45
C GLU A 166 14.88 20.77 -13.20
N LEU A 167 15.77 19.90 -12.73
CA LEU A 167 15.63 19.11 -11.52
C LEU A 167 16.78 19.47 -10.58
N LYS A 168 16.44 19.89 -9.36
CA LYS A 168 17.41 20.22 -8.33
C LYS A 168 17.39 19.16 -7.24
N PHE A 169 18.55 18.55 -7.04
CA PHE A 169 18.82 17.64 -5.93
C PHE A 169 19.81 18.28 -4.97
N MET A 170 19.67 17.99 -3.68
CA MET A 170 20.55 18.45 -2.61
C MET A 170 21.20 17.21 -1.99
N MET A 171 22.50 17.27 -1.73
CA MET A 171 23.32 16.16 -1.24
C MET A 171 24.19 16.62 -0.06
N PRO A 172 24.63 15.69 0.80
CA PRO A 172 25.62 15.98 1.84
C PRO A 172 26.99 16.29 1.23
N GLU A 173 27.93 16.80 2.04
CA GLU A 173 29.29 17.13 1.56
C GLU A 173 30.04 15.91 1.02
N GLU A 174 29.84 14.72 1.59
CA GLU A 174 30.39 13.44 1.10
C GLU A 174 29.53 12.83 -0.03
N HIS A 175 29.51 13.49 -1.19
CA HIS A 175 28.54 13.18 -2.26
C HIS A 175 29.06 12.27 -3.39
N GLN A 176 30.35 11.92 -3.44
CA GLN A 176 30.92 11.26 -4.63
C GLN A 176 30.30 9.89 -4.92
N GLU A 177 30.09 9.07 -3.88
CA GLU A 177 29.46 7.76 -4.03
C GLU A 177 27.96 7.89 -4.33
N ILE A 178 27.29 8.85 -3.69
CA ILE A 178 25.88 9.17 -3.94
C ILE A 178 25.68 9.55 -5.40
N ILE A 179 26.54 10.42 -5.97
CA ILE A 179 26.49 10.78 -7.40
C ILE A 179 26.68 9.55 -8.28
N ARG A 180 27.61 8.65 -7.94
CA ARG A 180 27.91 7.49 -8.80
C ARG A 180 26.80 6.44 -8.79
N TYR A 181 26.21 6.17 -7.63
CA TYR A 181 25.32 5.03 -7.45
C TYR A 181 23.84 5.40 -7.36
N THR A 182 23.51 6.64 -6.96
CA THR A 182 22.12 7.05 -6.70
C THR A 182 21.69 8.25 -7.53
N LEU A 183 22.51 9.28 -7.63
CA LEU A 183 22.25 10.51 -8.39
C LEU A 183 23.10 10.60 -9.66
N SER A 184 23.27 9.46 -10.33
CA SER A 184 23.87 9.43 -11.65
C SER A 184 22.86 9.94 -12.67
N LYS A 185 23.35 10.49 -13.80
CA LYS A 185 22.48 10.94 -14.89
C LYS A 185 21.59 9.79 -15.35
N GLU A 186 22.16 8.61 -15.47
CA GLU A 186 21.49 7.40 -15.92
C GLU A 186 20.36 7.01 -14.97
N MET A 187 20.58 7.09 -13.65
CA MET A 187 19.54 6.75 -12.66
C MET A 187 18.38 7.75 -12.73
N VAL A 188 18.68 9.06 -12.73
CA VAL A 188 17.66 10.12 -12.77
C VAL A 188 16.87 10.09 -14.09
N TYR A 189 17.55 9.83 -15.21
CA TYR A 189 16.95 9.65 -16.53
C TYR A 189 16.05 8.41 -16.59
N ASN A 190 16.55 7.27 -16.12
CA ASN A 190 15.81 6.01 -16.19
C ASN A 190 14.53 6.05 -15.33
N VAL A 191 14.57 6.68 -14.16
CA VAL A 191 13.36 6.86 -13.33
C VAL A 191 12.32 7.67 -14.07
N LEU A 192 12.70 8.78 -14.71
CA LEU A 192 11.76 9.59 -15.50
C LEU A 192 11.24 8.79 -16.70
N GLN A 193 12.13 8.16 -17.46
CA GLN A 193 11.76 7.40 -18.65
C GLN A 193 10.79 6.26 -18.31
N GLN A 194 11.01 5.53 -17.21
CA GLN A 194 10.10 4.48 -16.75
C GLN A 194 8.71 5.02 -16.47
N GLN A 195 8.61 6.14 -15.74
CA GLN A 195 7.32 6.77 -15.46
C GLN A 195 6.60 7.24 -16.73
N LEU A 196 7.33 7.77 -17.72
CA LEU A 196 6.73 8.19 -18.99
C LEU A 196 6.33 7.01 -19.89
N LEU A 197 7.00 5.86 -19.79
CA LEU A 197 6.65 4.65 -20.53
C LEU A 197 5.40 3.95 -19.96
N ASP A 198 5.18 4.08 -18.66
CA ASP A 198 4.00 3.54 -17.98
C ASP A 198 2.73 4.37 -18.28
N GLU A 199 2.87 5.56 -18.87
CA GLU A 199 1.75 6.42 -19.22
C GLU A 199 1.09 6.02 -20.55
N GLU A 200 -0.25 5.99 -20.54
CA GLU A 200 -1.01 5.66 -21.75
C GLU A 200 -1.01 6.82 -22.76
N PRO A 201 -0.82 6.54 -24.06
CA PRO A 201 -0.89 7.55 -25.11
C PRO A 201 -2.34 8.04 -25.26
N GLY A 202 -2.63 9.23 -24.75
CA GLY A 202 -3.97 9.83 -24.75
C GLY A 202 -4.15 10.96 -23.75
N ASP A 203 -3.26 11.08 -22.76
CA ASP A 203 -3.25 12.17 -21.81
C ASP A 203 -2.78 13.50 -22.47
N PRO A 204 -3.44 14.65 -22.23
CA PRO A 204 -2.93 15.96 -22.63
C PRO A 204 -1.52 16.28 -22.08
N LEU A 205 -1.07 15.62 -20.99
CA LEU A 205 0.28 15.73 -20.43
C LEU A 205 1.23 14.60 -20.87
N TYR A 206 0.87 13.85 -21.92
CA TYR A 206 1.71 12.77 -22.44
C TYR A 206 3.01 13.33 -23.04
N ILE A 207 4.13 12.97 -22.41
CA ILE A 207 5.47 13.32 -22.88
C ILE A 207 5.98 12.16 -23.72
N GLU A 208 6.47 12.46 -24.92
CA GLU A 208 7.04 11.44 -25.79
C GLU A 208 8.37 10.91 -25.19
N PRO A 209 8.47 9.62 -24.79
CA PRO A 209 9.66 9.13 -24.08
C PRO A 209 10.94 9.15 -24.94
N SER A 210 10.81 9.12 -26.27
CA SER A 210 11.91 9.16 -27.24
C SER A 210 12.49 10.56 -27.47
N SER A 211 11.78 11.63 -27.10
CA SER A 211 12.27 13.01 -27.20
C SER A 211 12.97 13.50 -25.94
N LEU A 212 12.96 12.70 -24.87
CA LEU A 212 13.55 13.05 -23.59
C LEU A 212 15.08 13.15 -23.71
N THR A 213 15.62 14.31 -23.36
CA THR A 213 17.06 14.50 -23.17
C THR A 213 17.35 14.83 -21.71
N MET A 214 18.58 14.59 -21.26
CA MET A 214 19.03 15.00 -19.94
C MET A 214 20.52 15.30 -19.95
N GLU A 215 20.91 16.37 -19.29
CA GLU A 215 22.27 16.83 -19.11
C GLU A 215 22.49 17.21 -17.66
N VAL A 216 23.75 17.13 -17.23
CA VAL A 216 24.12 17.54 -15.89
C VAL A 216 24.76 18.92 -15.95
N LYS A 217 24.17 19.87 -15.22
CA LYS A 217 24.72 21.21 -15.11
C LYS A 217 25.79 21.23 -14.04
N LEU A 218 27.04 21.50 -14.44
CA LEU A 218 28.13 21.75 -13.51
C LEU A 218 27.94 23.13 -12.88
N ILE A 219 27.67 23.20 -11.58
CA ILE A 219 27.81 24.46 -10.85
C ILE A 219 29.30 24.65 -10.57
N ILE A 220 29.91 25.61 -11.25
CA ILE A 220 31.22 26.13 -10.87
C ILE A 220 30.98 27.05 -9.68
N PHE A 221 31.30 26.59 -8.46
CA PHE A 221 31.43 27.48 -7.32
C PHE A 221 32.70 28.32 -7.54
N ASN A 222 32.54 29.58 -7.94
CA ASN A 222 33.62 30.55 -7.77
C ASN A 222 33.76 30.80 -6.26
N LEU A 223 34.89 30.37 -5.70
CA LEU A 223 35.32 30.66 -4.32
C LEU A 223 35.39 32.16 -4.04
#